data_AF-A0A7Z9JHF8-F1
#
_entry.id   AF-A0A7Z9JHF8-F1
#
_cell.length_a   1.000
_cell.length_b   1.000
_cell.length_c   1.000
_cell.angle_alpha   90.00
_cell.angle_beta   90.00
_cell.angle_gamma   90.00
#
_symmetry.space_group_name_H-M   'P 1'
#
loop_
_entity.id
_entity.type
_entity.pdbx_description
1 polymer ?
#
loop_
_entity_poly.entity_id
_entity_poly.type
_entity_poly.pdbx_seq_one_letter_code
_entity_poly.pdbx_strand_id
1 'polypeptide(L)'
;MYLLSQIIPNYDYVYPNLASFSSSISDQSVMIGFLRSNASIYPEFRVVSCDDNMNWSTSTSVKAGITYADNGNVSETRWGDYTGISRKHTSSIEVWVGGQYGTTRDVSGIGISQCFETWVAQILPGTTGFENKMDNNNKNNIVYPNPIYDMFTMEFYLIERADIEINVIDINGKLVKILYKDVAEKGKNLVFQQGCLR
;
A
#
# COMPACT_ATOMS: atom_id res chain seq x y z
N MET A 1 7.16 27.74 -2.73
CA MET A 1 6.98 27.13 -4.07
C MET A 1 8.32 26.88 -4.77
N TYR A 2 9.35 26.38 -4.07
CA TYR A 2 10.67 26.02 -4.65
C TYR A 2 11.06 24.55 -4.43
N LEU A 3 10.40 23.86 -3.50
CA LEU A 3 10.68 22.45 -3.16
C LEU A 3 10.08 21.46 -4.19
N LEU A 4 8.91 21.75 -4.77
CA LEU A 4 8.22 20.82 -5.68
C LEU A 4 8.62 20.98 -7.16
N SER A 5 9.22 22.10 -7.55
CA SER A 5 9.72 22.32 -8.92
C SER A 5 10.92 21.43 -9.27
N GLN A 6 11.51 20.76 -8.27
CA GLN A 6 12.59 19.79 -8.44
C GLN A 6 12.10 18.40 -8.85
N ILE A 7 10.78 18.15 -8.84
CA ILE A 7 10.22 16.83 -9.14
C ILE A 7 10.16 16.57 -10.65
N ILE A 8 9.53 17.46 -11.44
CA ILE A 8 9.56 17.47 -12.91
C ILE A 8 9.33 18.92 -13.41
N PRO A 9 10.14 19.45 -14.34
CA PRO A 9 9.90 20.77 -14.93
C PRO A 9 8.60 20.82 -15.74
N ASN A 10 8.06 22.03 -15.96
CA ASN A 10 6.89 22.32 -16.80
C ASN A 10 5.52 21.86 -16.26
N TYR A 11 5.36 21.86 -14.94
CA TYR A 11 4.07 21.72 -14.27
C TYR A 11 3.86 22.83 -13.23
N ASP A 12 2.60 23.20 -13.04
CA ASP A 12 2.16 24.03 -11.94
C ASP A 12 1.86 23.13 -10.74
N TYR A 13 2.54 23.40 -9.63
CA TYR A 13 2.39 22.67 -8.37
C TYR A 13 1.81 23.59 -7.31
N VAL A 14 0.66 23.23 -6.78
CA VAL A 14 -0.09 24.12 -5.88
C VAL A 14 -0.64 23.36 -4.66
N TYR A 15 -0.87 24.11 -3.58
CA TYR A 15 -1.45 23.64 -2.32
C TYR A 15 -0.75 22.40 -1.70
N PRO A 16 0.56 22.49 -1.40
CA PRO A 16 1.25 21.40 -0.71
C PRO A 16 0.78 21.28 0.74
N ASN A 17 0.59 20.04 1.17
CA ASN A 17 0.32 19.67 2.55
C ASN A 17 1.28 18.56 2.93
N LEU A 18 1.80 18.55 4.15
CA LEU A 18 2.78 17.56 4.60
C LEU A 18 2.38 16.91 5.93
N ALA A 19 2.65 15.61 6.06
CA ALA A 19 2.52 14.86 7.30
C ALA A 19 3.75 13.97 7.48
N SER A 20 4.12 13.70 8.73
CA SER A 20 5.17 12.74 9.05
C SER A 20 4.79 11.34 8.52
N PHE A 21 5.73 10.71 7.85
CA PHE A 21 5.60 9.42 7.17
C PHE A 21 6.69 8.47 7.63
N SER A 22 6.76 8.30 8.95
CA SER A 22 7.80 7.58 9.65
C SER A 22 7.24 6.89 10.90
N SER A 23 7.87 5.78 11.30
CA SER A 23 7.61 5.04 12.54
C SER A 23 8.54 5.42 13.70
N SER A 24 9.57 6.22 13.47
CA SER A 24 10.55 6.63 14.49
C SER A 24 10.48 8.13 14.76
N ILE A 25 10.77 8.53 16.01
CA ILE A 25 10.86 9.95 16.39
C ILE A 25 12.09 10.66 15.78
N SER A 26 13.08 9.90 15.34
CA SER A 26 14.32 10.44 14.75
C SER A 26 14.25 10.56 13.23
N ASP A 27 13.31 9.85 12.60
CA ASP A 27 13.13 9.83 11.16
C ASP A 27 12.13 10.92 10.77
N GLN A 28 12.64 11.90 10.03
CA GLN A 28 11.98 13.12 9.56
C GLN A 28 11.35 12.92 8.18
N SER A 29 11.20 11.68 7.72
CA SER A 29 10.51 11.39 6.48
C SER A 29 9.10 11.96 6.49
N VAL A 30 8.74 12.62 5.40
CA VAL A 30 7.43 13.25 5.20
C VAL A 30 6.75 12.71 3.96
N MET A 31 5.42 12.61 4.03
CA MET A 31 4.57 12.52 2.86
C MET A 31 4.08 13.91 2.52
N ILE A 32 4.14 14.28 1.25
CA ILE A 32 3.67 15.57 0.75
C ILE A 32 2.57 15.30 -0.28
N GLY A 33 1.36 15.73 0.04
CA GLY A 33 0.23 15.77 -0.90
C GLY A 33 0.17 17.13 -1.59
N PHE A 34 -0.04 17.15 -2.88
CA PHE A 34 -0.09 18.39 -3.66
C PHE A 34 -0.95 18.22 -4.92
N LEU A 35 -1.34 19.34 -5.50
CA LEU A 35 -2.08 19.38 -6.74
C LEU A 35 -1.16 19.75 -7.90
N ARG A 36 -1.44 19.21 -9.09
CA ARG A 36 -0.63 19.42 -10.29
C ARG A 36 -1.50 19.68 -11.52
N SER A 37 -1.08 20.60 -12.36
CA SER A 37 -1.67 20.85 -13.69
C SER A 37 -0.61 21.31 -14.67
N ASN A 38 -0.89 21.23 -15.97
CA ASN A 38 -0.19 22.01 -17.00
C ASN A 38 -1.06 22.09 -18.27
N ALA A 39 -0.54 22.68 -19.35
CA ALA A 39 -1.25 22.79 -20.63
C ALA A 39 -1.58 21.43 -21.30
N SER A 40 -0.95 20.33 -20.88
CA SER A 40 -1.08 18.98 -21.44
C SER A 40 -1.73 17.97 -20.48
N ILE A 41 -2.04 18.35 -19.24
CA ILE A 41 -2.71 17.50 -18.26
C ILE A 41 -3.84 18.24 -17.57
N TYR A 42 -4.89 17.52 -17.22
CA TYR A 42 -5.96 18.08 -16.41
C TYR A 42 -5.54 18.21 -14.93
N PRO A 43 -6.20 19.10 -14.16
CA PRO A 43 -5.97 19.24 -12.73
C PRO A 43 -6.03 17.88 -12.00
N GLU A 44 -4.94 17.50 -11.35
CA GLU A 44 -4.80 16.21 -10.69
C GLU A 44 -4.23 16.34 -9.28
N PHE A 45 -4.40 15.26 -8.51
CA PHE A 45 -3.97 15.15 -7.13
C PHE A 45 -2.90 14.06 -6.98
N ARG A 46 -1.77 14.40 -6.35
CA ARG A 46 -0.57 13.57 -6.29
C ARG A 46 0.08 13.59 -4.92
N VAL A 47 0.98 12.63 -4.70
CA VAL A 47 1.83 12.54 -3.52
C VAL A 47 3.29 12.27 -3.89
N VAL A 48 4.19 12.65 -2.99
CA VAL A 48 5.62 12.31 -2.99
C VAL A 48 6.08 12.15 -1.55
N SER A 49 7.06 11.28 -1.29
CA SER A 49 7.77 11.24 -0.01
C SER A 49 9.17 11.83 -0.13
N CYS A 50 9.67 12.40 0.96
CA CYS A 50 11.04 12.89 1.09
C CYS A 50 11.61 12.36 2.41
N ASP A 51 12.81 11.78 2.38
CA ASP A 51 13.52 11.27 3.56
C ASP A 51 14.46 12.32 4.19
N ASP A 52 15.14 11.93 5.27
CA ASP A 52 16.10 12.74 6.04
C ASP A 52 17.25 13.31 5.20
N ASN A 53 17.62 12.60 4.12
CA ASN A 53 18.74 12.95 3.26
C ASN A 53 18.28 13.76 2.04
N MET A 54 17.03 14.24 2.02
CA MET A 54 16.41 14.89 0.88
C MET A 54 16.33 13.98 -0.36
N ASN A 55 16.26 12.67 -0.18
CA ASN A 55 15.92 11.75 -1.27
C ASN A 55 14.41 11.76 -1.47
N TRP A 56 14.00 12.00 -2.71
CA TRP A 56 12.60 12.09 -3.10
C TRP A 56 12.12 10.81 -3.76
N SER A 57 10.91 10.38 -3.44
CA SER A 57 10.25 9.33 -4.21
C SER A 57 9.87 9.85 -5.61
N THR A 58 9.51 8.94 -6.50
CA THR A 58 8.77 9.30 -7.71
C THR A 58 7.43 9.94 -7.32
N SER A 59 6.95 10.89 -8.13
CA SER A 59 5.61 11.46 -7.94
C SER A 59 4.52 10.47 -8.34
N THR A 60 3.70 10.08 -7.39
CA THR A 60 2.62 9.10 -7.58
C THR A 60 1.29 9.82 -7.79
N SER A 61 0.53 9.41 -8.82
CA SER A 61 -0.83 9.92 -9.04
C SER A 61 -1.76 9.28 -8.01
N VAL A 62 -2.44 10.10 -7.21
CA VAL A 62 -3.51 9.63 -6.32
C VAL A 62 -4.83 9.63 -7.07
N LYS A 63 -5.10 10.71 -7.81
CA LYS A 63 -6.27 10.85 -8.66
C LYS A 63 -5.98 11.76 -9.84
N ALA A 64 -6.02 11.20 -11.05
CA ALA A 64 -5.92 11.96 -12.29
C ALA A 64 -7.22 12.73 -12.57
N GLY A 65 -7.09 13.94 -13.11
CA GLY A 65 -8.21 14.67 -13.69
C GLY A 65 -8.62 14.10 -15.05
N ILE A 66 -9.91 14.17 -15.37
CA ILE A 66 -10.46 13.75 -16.66
C ILE A 66 -10.89 14.93 -17.54
N THR A 67 -10.96 16.13 -16.97
CA THR A 67 -11.32 17.38 -17.66
C THR A 67 -10.79 18.58 -16.88
N TYR A 68 -10.84 19.78 -17.47
CA TYR A 68 -10.56 21.03 -16.77
C TYR A 68 -11.63 21.32 -15.71
N ALA A 69 -11.31 22.16 -14.73
CA ALA A 69 -12.27 22.59 -13.73
C ALA A 69 -12.88 23.94 -14.13
N ASP A 70 -14.22 24.01 -14.15
CA ASP A 70 -14.95 25.23 -14.49
C ASP A 70 -16.27 25.30 -13.72
N ASN A 71 -16.23 25.87 -12.51
CA ASN A 71 -17.41 25.95 -11.64
C ASN A 71 -18.37 27.10 -12.03
N GLY A 72 -18.46 27.48 -13.32
CA GLY A 72 -19.47 28.39 -13.85
C GLY A 72 -19.05 29.85 -13.92
N ASN A 73 -20.00 30.78 -13.70
CA ASN A 73 -19.97 32.22 -14.06
C ASN A 73 -18.94 33.12 -13.35
N VAL A 74 -17.71 32.65 -13.16
CA VAL A 74 -16.57 33.45 -12.72
C VAL A 74 -15.50 33.42 -13.80
N SER A 75 -14.78 34.52 -13.97
CA SER A 75 -13.70 34.62 -14.97
C SER A 75 -12.54 33.65 -14.70
N GLU A 76 -12.41 33.17 -13.46
CA GLU A 76 -11.41 32.23 -13.01
C GLU A 76 -12.01 31.29 -11.95
N THR A 77 -11.87 29.99 -12.14
CA THR A 77 -12.28 28.99 -11.13
C THR A 77 -11.16 28.81 -10.11
N ARG A 78 -11.46 29.07 -8.83
CA ARG A 78 -10.55 28.75 -7.71
C ARG A 78 -10.48 27.23 -7.52
N TRP A 79 -9.27 26.70 -7.37
CA TRP A 79 -8.99 25.28 -7.19
C TRP A 79 -7.91 25.14 -6.11
N GLY A 80 -8.07 24.23 -5.15
CA GLY A 80 -7.08 23.93 -4.11
C GLY A 80 -7.49 24.15 -2.65
N ASP A 81 -8.63 24.80 -2.40
CA ASP A 81 -9.09 25.18 -1.05
C ASP A 81 -9.44 23.99 -0.14
N TYR A 82 -9.61 22.79 -0.71
CA TYR A 82 -10.01 21.57 0.00
C TYR A 82 -8.94 20.48 -0.06
N THR A 83 -7.69 20.86 0.24
CA THR A 83 -6.56 19.95 0.36
C THR A 83 -6.16 19.77 1.82
N GLY A 84 -5.64 18.58 2.16
CA GLY A 84 -5.16 18.31 3.52
C GLY A 84 -4.50 16.96 3.63
N ILE A 85 -3.64 16.80 4.63
CA ILE A 85 -3.03 15.52 4.95
C ILE A 85 -2.93 15.36 6.46
N SER A 86 -3.16 14.15 6.94
CA SER A 86 -2.95 13.81 8.34
C SER A 86 -2.37 12.41 8.46
N ARG A 87 -1.40 12.24 9.35
CA ARG A 87 -0.94 10.89 9.69
C ARG A 87 -1.97 10.21 10.57
N LYS A 88 -2.09 8.90 10.42
CA LYS A 88 -2.75 8.12 11.47
C LYS A 88 -1.81 8.04 12.66
N HIS A 89 -2.33 8.37 13.84
CA HIS A 89 -1.56 8.39 15.09
C HIS A 89 -1.53 7.01 15.78
N THR A 90 -1.51 5.94 14.99
CA THR A 90 -1.35 4.56 15.46
C THR A 90 0.07 4.06 15.18
N SER A 91 0.37 2.80 15.52
CA SER A 91 1.70 2.19 15.34
C SER A 91 2.12 1.97 13.88
N SER A 92 1.21 2.03 12.91
CA SER A 92 1.51 1.90 11.49
C SER A 92 1.96 3.22 10.85
N ILE A 93 2.87 3.15 9.88
CA ILE A 93 3.18 4.27 8.97
C ILE A 93 2.00 4.39 8.00
N GLU A 94 1.19 5.41 8.17
CA GLU A 94 -0.04 5.60 7.40
C GLU A 94 -0.43 7.06 7.41
N VAL A 95 -0.85 7.58 6.25
CA VAL A 95 -1.43 8.93 6.13
C VAL A 95 -2.72 8.89 5.33
N TRP A 96 -3.63 9.78 5.69
CA TRP A 96 -4.85 10.08 4.96
C TRP A 96 -4.70 11.44 4.32
N VAL A 97 -4.92 11.50 3.01
CA VAL A 97 -4.69 12.69 2.21
C VAL A 97 -5.92 13.01 1.38
N GLY A 98 -6.34 14.27 1.40
CA GLY A 98 -7.42 14.82 0.61
C GLY A 98 -6.88 15.82 -0.41
N GLY A 99 -7.37 15.73 -1.64
CA GLY A 99 -7.01 16.66 -2.70
C GLY A 99 -8.02 16.67 -3.84
N GLN A 100 -7.96 17.71 -4.67
CA GLN A 100 -8.95 17.96 -5.71
C GLN A 100 -8.47 17.51 -7.08
N TYR A 101 -9.37 17.03 -7.92
CA TYR A 101 -9.10 16.65 -9.31
C TYR A 101 -10.21 17.17 -10.23
N GLY A 102 -9.86 17.45 -11.48
CA GLY A 102 -10.81 17.92 -12.50
C GLY A 102 -11.71 16.79 -12.99
N THR A 103 -13.02 17.01 -12.96
CA THR A 103 -14.04 16.01 -13.32
C THR A 103 -15.30 16.68 -13.86
N THR A 104 -16.32 15.89 -14.16
CA THR A 104 -17.65 16.39 -14.49
C THR A 104 -18.66 16.00 -13.43
N ARG A 105 -19.68 16.83 -13.22
CA ARG A 105 -20.84 16.54 -12.39
C ARG A 105 -22.12 16.77 -13.17
N ASP A 106 -23.08 15.87 -13.03
CA ASP A 106 -24.45 16.12 -13.49
C ASP A 106 -25.15 17.06 -12.50
N VAL A 107 -25.48 18.26 -12.97
CA VAL A 107 -26.17 19.27 -12.19
C VAL A 107 -27.63 19.30 -12.63
N SER A 108 -28.52 18.93 -11.71
CA SER A 108 -29.96 18.87 -11.96
C SER A 108 -30.47 20.19 -12.56
N GLY A 109 -31.09 20.10 -13.74
CA GLY A 109 -31.62 21.24 -14.49
C GLY A 109 -30.62 22.03 -15.34
N ILE A 110 -29.33 21.65 -15.33
CA ILE A 110 -28.25 22.30 -16.12
C ILE A 110 -27.55 21.28 -17.05
N GLY A 111 -27.48 20.00 -16.64
CA GLY A 111 -26.79 18.95 -17.37
C GLY A 111 -25.36 18.73 -16.85
N ILE A 112 -24.50 18.15 -17.69
CA ILE A 112 -23.12 17.83 -17.31
C ILE A 112 -22.28 19.12 -17.31
N SER A 113 -21.69 19.45 -16.17
CA SER A 113 -20.77 20.58 -16.01
C SER A 113 -19.37 20.10 -15.63
N GLN A 114 -18.35 20.72 -16.20
CA GLN A 114 -16.96 20.57 -15.78
C GLN A 114 -16.82 21.16 -14.37
N CYS A 115 -16.06 20.52 -13.49
CA CYS A 115 -15.91 20.96 -12.11
C CYS A 115 -14.65 20.32 -11.50
N PHE A 116 -14.48 20.50 -10.21
CA PHE A 116 -13.55 19.69 -9.42
C PHE A 116 -14.32 18.91 -8.35
N GLU A 117 -13.75 17.80 -7.92
CA GLU A 117 -14.19 17.07 -6.74
C GLU A 117 -13.02 16.74 -5.83
N THR A 118 -13.31 16.50 -4.56
CA THR A 118 -12.31 16.09 -3.58
C THR A 118 -12.23 14.57 -3.55
N TRP A 119 -11.02 14.04 -3.68
CA TRP A 119 -10.70 12.64 -3.46
C TRP A 119 -9.93 12.49 -2.15
N VAL A 120 -10.32 11.50 -1.35
CA VAL A 120 -9.60 11.14 -0.11
C VAL A 120 -8.99 9.76 -0.31
N ALA A 121 -7.69 9.63 -0.02
CA ALA A 121 -6.95 8.39 -0.16
C ALA A 121 -6.15 8.07 1.11
N GLN A 122 -6.00 6.78 1.36
CA GLN A 122 -5.05 6.23 2.31
C GLN A 122 -3.73 5.95 1.58
N ILE A 123 -2.61 6.38 2.17
CA ILE A 123 -1.28 6.10 1.66
C ILE A 123 -0.52 5.30 2.72
N LEU A 124 0.03 4.17 2.28
CA LEU A 124 0.86 3.25 3.06
C LEU A 124 2.29 3.28 2.50
N PRO A 125 3.32 2.96 3.30
CA PRO A 125 4.68 2.80 2.80
C PRO A 125 4.70 1.78 1.67
N GLY A 126 5.41 2.10 0.60
CA GLY A 126 5.56 1.20 -0.54
C GLY A 126 6.33 -0.05 -0.11
N THR A 127 5.73 -1.22 -0.30
CA THR A 127 6.44 -2.50 -0.22
C THR A 127 7.08 -2.74 -1.58
N THR A 128 8.37 -2.42 -1.70
CA THR A 128 9.17 -2.99 -2.79
C THR A 128 9.49 -4.44 -2.44
N GLY A 129 8.51 -5.29 -2.69
CA GLY A 129 8.55 -6.72 -2.38
C GLY A 129 7.14 -7.24 -2.12
N PHE A 130 6.87 -8.48 -2.54
CA PHE A 130 5.72 -9.20 -2.01
C PHE A 130 5.88 -9.21 -0.48
N GLU A 131 4.96 -8.57 0.24
CA GLU A 131 4.78 -8.95 1.62
C GLU A 131 4.32 -10.41 1.59
N ASN A 132 5.24 -11.32 1.92
CA ASN A 132 4.80 -12.50 2.64
C ASN A 132 4.11 -11.93 3.87
N LYS A 133 2.78 -11.87 3.86
CA LYS A 133 2.01 -11.76 5.10
C LYS A 133 2.45 -12.96 5.92
N MET A 134 3.49 -12.78 6.73
CA MET A 134 3.67 -13.59 7.91
C MET A 134 2.48 -13.20 8.76
N ASP A 135 1.42 -13.97 8.61
CA ASP A 135 0.33 -13.99 9.55
C ASP A 135 1.02 -14.17 10.91
N ASN A 136 1.02 -13.13 11.75
CA ASN A 136 1.61 -13.19 13.10
C ASN A 136 0.87 -14.20 14.00
N ASN A 137 -0.09 -14.93 13.44
CA ASN A 137 -0.75 -16.10 14.01
C ASN A 137 -0.07 -17.44 13.69
N ASN A 138 0.96 -17.48 12.83
CA ASN A 138 1.80 -18.66 12.70
C ASN A 138 2.70 -18.76 13.93
N LYS A 139 2.18 -19.38 14.99
CA LYS A 139 3.03 -20.07 15.96
C LYS A 139 3.96 -20.98 15.13
N ASN A 140 5.26 -20.71 15.23
CA ASN A 140 6.33 -21.36 14.48
C ASN A 140 6.02 -22.83 14.19
N ASN A 141 5.98 -23.22 12.93
CA ASN A 141 5.97 -24.64 12.58
C ASN A 141 7.34 -25.20 12.96
N ILE A 142 7.41 -26.01 14.02
CA ILE A 142 8.67 -26.54 14.54
C ILE A 142 8.86 -27.93 13.94
N VAL A 143 10.00 -28.16 13.30
CA VAL A 143 10.41 -29.48 12.84
C VAL A 143 11.59 -29.95 13.68
N TYR A 144 11.48 -31.15 14.26
CA TYR A 144 12.52 -31.74 15.07
C TYR A 144 12.70 -33.24 14.80
N PRO A 145 13.93 -33.77 14.91
CA PRO A 145 15.19 -33.05 15.14
C PRO A 145 15.64 -32.28 13.88
N ASN A 146 16.33 -31.16 14.06
CA ASN A 146 17.09 -30.51 12.98
C ASN A 146 18.57 -30.53 13.37
N PRO A 147 19.46 -31.23 12.64
CA PRO A 147 19.23 -31.97 11.38
C PRO A 147 18.42 -33.28 11.52
N ILE A 148 17.70 -33.64 10.45
CA ILE A 148 16.88 -34.87 10.35
C ILE A 148 17.73 -36.01 9.76
N TYR A 149 17.70 -37.20 10.36
CA TYR A 149 18.41 -38.38 9.85
C TYR A 149 17.48 -39.45 9.27
N ASP A 150 16.40 -39.80 9.97
CA ASP A 150 15.49 -40.89 9.55
C ASP A 150 14.03 -40.59 9.90
N MET A 151 13.81 -39.99 11.07
CA MET A 151 12.49 -39.59 11.56
C MET A 151 12.46 -38.09 11.85
N PHE A 152 11.32 -37.47 11.61
CA PHE A 152 11.05 -36.12 12.09
C PHE A 152 9.60 -35.98 12.54
N THR A 153 9.40 -35.01 13.41
CA THR A 153 8.10 -34.56 13.86
C THR A 153 7.92 -33.11 13.42
N MET A 154 6.79 -32.82 12.79
CA MET A 154 6.34 -31.47 12.50
C MET A 154 5.22 -31.09 13.44
N GLU A 155 5.40 -29.99 14.16
CA GLU A 155 4.38 -29.34 14.97
C GLU A 155 3.86 -28.12 14.23
N PHE A 156 2.53 -28.00 14.12
CA PHE A 156 1.87 -26.82 13.55
C PHE A 156 0.57 -26.49 14.31
N TYR A 157 0.10 -25.26 14.16
CA TYR A 157 -1.12 -24.79 14.82
C TYR A 157 -2.13 -24.28 13.79
N LEU A 158 -3.39 -24.72 13.88
CA LEU A 158 -4.49 -24.23 13.06
C LEU A 158 -5.44 -23.35 13.87
N ILE A 159 -5.82 -22.20 13.32
CA ILE A 159 -6.77 -21.25 13.94
C ILE A 159 -8.20 -21.81 13.88
N GLU A 160 -8.49 -22.60 12.85
CA GLU A 160 -9.76 -23.28 12.59
C GLU A 160 -9.53 -24.62 11.88
N ARG A 161 -10.57 -25.47 11.82
CA ARG A 161 -10.52 -26.77 11.14
C ARG A 161 -10.37 -26.55 9.63
N ALA A 162 -9.39 -27.20 9.00
CA ALA A 162 -9.08 -26.99 7.59
C ALA A 162 -8.56 -28.26 6.91
N ASP A 163 -8.81 -28.39 5.60
CA ASP A 163 -8.14 -29.35 4.73
C ASP A 163 -6.67 -28.94 4.59
N ILE A 164 -5.75 -29.85 4.91
CA ILE A 164 -4.32 -29.57 4.83
C ILE A 164 -3.59 -30.60 3.96
N GLU A 165 -2.54 -30.16 3.30
CA GLU A 165 -1.61 -30.99 2.56
C GLU A 165 -0.18 -30.66 2.98
N ILE A 166 0.55 -31.67 3.46
CA ILE A 166 1.95 -31.53 3.88
C ILE A 166 2.83 -32.23 2.85
N ASN A 167 3.72 -31.46 2.23
CA ASN A 167 4.55 -31.88 1.11
C ASN A 167 6.05 -31.76 1.41
N VAL A 168 6.83 -32.70 0.87
CA VAL A 168 8.28 -32.62 0.77
C VAL A 168 8.62 -32.24 -0.65
N ILE A 169 9.39 -31.17 -0.81
CA ILE A 169 9.88 -30.67 -2.09
C ILE A 169 11.42 -30.69 -2.09
N ASP A 170 12.02 -30.88 -3.25
CA ASP A 170 13.47 -30.77 -3.42
C ASP A 170 13.93 -29.30 -3.56
N ILE A 171 15.24 -29.08 -3.62
CA ILE A 171 15.83 -27.74 -3.77
C ILE A 171 15.46 -27.05 -5.10
N ASN A 172 15.01 -27.81 -6.09
CA ASN A 172 14.54 -27.30 -7.38
C ASN A 172 13.03 -27.05 -7.38
N GLY A 173 12.33 -27.27 -6.25
CA GLY A 173 10.89 -27.11 -6.11
C GLY A 173 10.07 -28.29 -6.63
N LYS A 174 10.68 -29.42 -6.98
CA LYS A 174 9.98 -30.63 -7.42
C LYS A 174 9.38 -31.34 -6.21
N LEU A 175 8.10 -31.74 -6.30
CA LEU A 175 7.44 -32.58 -5.31
C LEU A 175 8.14 -33.94 -5.20
N VAL A 176 8.66 -34.24 -4.02
CA VAL A 176 9.28 -35.52 -3.67
C VAL A 176 8.22 -36.46 -3.10
N LYS A 177 7.40 -35.98 -2.15
CA LYS A 177 6.42 -36.81 -1.44
C LYS A 177 5.31 -35.99 -0.79
N ILE A 178 4.10 -36.55 -0.79
CA ILE A 178 2.99 -36.07 0.05
C ILE A 178 3.01 -36.87 1.35
N LEU A 179 3.12 -36.19 2.49
CA LEU A 179 3.22 -36.80 3.82
C LEU A 179 1.87 -36.91 4.52
N TYR A 180 0.98 -35.97 4.23
CA TYR A 180 -0.36 -35.92 4.81
C TYR A 180 -1.27 -35.15 3.87
N LYS A 181 -2.51 -35.62 3.73
CA LYS A 181 -3.55 -34.96 2.94
C LYS A 181 -4.91 -35.34 3.50
N ASP A 182 -5.41 -34.55 4.43
CA ASP A 182 -6.72 -34.75 5.06
C ASP A 182 -7.12 -33.49 5.85
N VAL A 183 -8.30 -33.53 6.49
CA VAL A 183 -8.78 -32.50 7.40
C VAL A 183 -8.03 -32.56 8.72
N ALA A 184 -7.49 -31.42 9.16
CA ALA A 184 -6.90 -31.25 10.48
C ALA A 184 -7.74 -30.33 11.37
N GLU A 185 -7.76 -30.63 12.66
CA GLU A 185 -8.57 -29.92 13.64
C GLU A 185 -7.93 -28.60 14.09
N LYS A 186 -8.77 -27.69 14.57
CA LYS A 186 -8.34 -26.45 15.21
C LYS A 186 -7.43 -26.77 16.40
N GLY A 187 -6.32 -26.04 16.54
CA GLY A 187 -5.38 -26.18 17.65
C GLY A 187 -4.03 -26.75 17.22
N LYS A 188 -3.29 -27.32 18.18
CA LYS A 188 -1.96 -27.88 17.97
C LYS A 188 -2.07 -29.27 17.35
N ASN A 189 -1.38 -29.47 16.23
CA ASN A 189 -1.30 -30.74 15.50
C ASN A 189 0.16 -31.20 15.42
N LEU A 190 0.35 -32.53 15.43
CA LEU A 190 1.65 -33.17 15.36
C LEU A 190 1.62 -34.24 14.27
N VAL A 191 2.56 -34.18 13.34
CA VAL A 191 2.75 -35.20 12.30
C VAL A 191 4.10 -35.85 12.49
N PHE A 192 4.09 -37.15 12.72
CA PHE A 192 5.29 -37.98 12.82
C PHE A 192 5.51 -38.73 11.51
N GLN A 193 6.73 -38.68 11.00
CA GLN A 193 7.12 -39.43 9.81
C GLN A 193 8.46 -40.14 10.00
N GLN A 194 8.53 -41.37 9.49
CA GLN A 194 9.72 -42.24 9.51
C GLN A 194 10.06 -42.69 8.09
N GLY A 195 11.36 -42.73 7.75
CA GLY A 195 11.86 -43.23 6.47
C GLY A 195 11.70 -42.25 5.30
N CYS A 196 11.74 -40.93 5.57
CA CYS A 196 11.56 -39.91 4.54
C CYS A 196 12.84 -39.59 3.72
N LEU A 197 14.00 -40.08 4.15
CA LEU A 197 15.32 -39.77 3.56
C LEU A 197 15.95 -40.96 2.81
N ARG A 198 15.14 -41.89 2.32
CA ARG A 198 15.58 -42.99 1.44
C ARG A 198 15.05 -42.83 0.02
#